data_AF-A0A6P3W3V7-F1
#
_entry.id   AF-A0A6P3W3V7-F1
#
_cell.length_a   1.000
_cell.length_b   1.000
_cell.length_c   1.000
_cell.angle_alpha   90.00
_cell.angle_beta   90.00
_cell.angle_gamma   90.00
#
_symmetry.space_group_name_H-M   'P 1'
#
loop_
_entity.id
_entity.type
_entity.pdbx_description
1 polymer ?
#
loop_
_entity_poly.entity_id
_entity_poly.type
_entity_poly.pdbx_seq_one_letter_code
_entity_poly.pdbx_strand_id
1 'polypeptide(L)'
;MAAFGLEVLGVTVATIGWILGIVSCALPMWRVSAFIGVNIVTAQTIWEGIWMNCVVQSTGQMQCKVYDSMLALPQDLQAARALCVVSIVLGILGVLVAIVGAKCTNCIEDEAAKARVMIAAGVAFLCAALAELVPVSWTAHSIIADFYSPIITEQQKREMGAAMSAGLELLGMVLCVMGWLLAIVACALPMWRVTAFIGSNIVTAQIIWDGLWMSCVVQSTGQMQCKVYDSMLALSQDLQAARALTVVSILLTVLAVLVSIGGAKCTNCIEDEAAKARVMIAAGVLFIVAGAMQLVPVSWSANTIIRDFYNPLLTDAQRRELGAALYIGWAAAALLLIGGSLLCCSCPPQEKKYNPSRMAYSAPRSAGGPGYDRRDYV
;
A
#
# COMPACT_ATOMS: atom_id res chain seq x y z
N MET A 1 -24.08 -9.95 15.80
CA MET A 1 -24.12 -9.64 14.35
C MET A 1 -22.83 -9.00 13.83
N ALA A 2 -22.23 -8.01 14.51
CA ALA A 2 -20.99 -7.36 14.06
C ALA A 2 -19.78 -8.31 13.87
N ALA A 3 -19.59 -9.30 14.76
CA ALA A 3 -18.49 -10.26 14.65
C ALA A 3 -18.59 -11.19 13.42
N PHE A 4 -19.80 -11.57 13.03
CA PHE A 4 -20.03 -12.44 11.86
C PHE A 4 -19.73 -11.70 10.55
N GLY A 5 -20.11 -10.43 10.44
CA GLY A 5 -19.77 -9.61 9.27
C GLY A 5 -18.26 -9.42 9.10
N LEU A 6 -17.52 -9.27 10.21
CA LEU A 6 -16.06 -9.14 10.18
C LEU A 6 -15.36 -10.45 9.79
N GLU A 7 -15.85 -11.60 10.27
CA GLU A 7 -15.34 -12.93 9.88
C GLU A 7 -15.50 -13.18 8.37
N VAL A 8 -16.68 -12.90 7.81
CA VAL A 8 -16.94 -13.09 6.38
C VAL A 8 -16.11 -12.13 5.52
N LEU A 9 -16.02 -10.85 5.93
CA LEU A 9 -15.13 -9.89 5.26
C LEU A 9 -13.68 -10.34 5.30
N GLY A 10 -13.19 -10.83 6.45
CA GLY A 10 -11.82 -11.33 6.59
C GLY A 10 -11.52 -12.49 5.64
N VAL A 11 -12.42 -13.48 5.57
CA VAL A 11 -12.26 -14.63 4.66
C VAL A 11 -12.31 -14.19 3.20
N THR A 12 -13.26 -13.35 2.81
CA THR A 12 -13.35 -12.87 1.42
C THR A 12 -12.09 -12.11 1.00
N VAL A 13 -11.58 -11.20 1.82
CA VAL A 13 -10.33 -10.48 1.53
C VAL A 13 -9.13 -11.43 1.45
N ALA A 14 -9.03 -12.41 2.37
CA ALA A 14 -7.95 -13.40 2.36
C ALA A 14 -7.99 -14.29 1.09
N THR A 15 -9.18 -14.73 0.67
CA THR A 15 -9.34 -15.51 -0.56
C THR A 15 -9.01 -14.71 -1.82
N ILE A 16 -9.43 -13.43 -1.88
CA ILE A 16 -9.07 -12.54 -3.00
C ILE A 16 -7.55 -12.34 -3.05
N GLY A 17 -6.91 -12.09 -1.92
CA GLY A 17 -5.45 -11.96 -1.82
C GLY A 17 -4.72 -13.22 -2.28
N TRP A 18 -5.19 -14.39 -1.87
CA TRP A 18 -4.63 -15.67 -2.29
C TRP A 18 -4.80 -15.92 -3.80
N ILE A 19 -5.98 -15.61 -4.38
CA ILE A 19 -6.22 -15.74 -5.82
C ILE A 19 -5.31 -14.80 -6.62
N LEU A 20 -5.15 -13.56 -6.17
CA LEU A 20 -4.21 -12.61 -6.80
C LEU A 20 -2.77 -13.10 -6.72
N GLY A 21 -2.38 -13.75 -5.62
CA GLY A 21 -1.07 -14.38 -5.49
C GLY A 21 -0.84 -15.52 -6.48
N ILE A 22 -1.83 -16.40 -6.66
CA ILE A 22 -1.80 -17.45 -7.69
C ILE A 22 -1.61 -16.85 -9.09
N VAL A 23 -2.40 -15.82 -9.41
CA VAL A 23 -2.31 -15.13 -10.70
C VAL A 23 -0.92 -14.50 -10.89
N SER A 24 -0.38 -13.85 -9.85
CA SER A 24 0.97 -13.31 -9.86
C SER A 24 2.03 -14.39 -10.13
N CYS A 25 2.00 -15.53 -9.42
CA CYS A 25 2.92 -16.65 -9.63
C CYS A 25 2.79 -17.29 -11.02
N ALA A 26 1.62 -17.21 -11.67
CA ALA A 26 1.37 -17.79 -13.00
C ALA A 26 1.82 -16.89 -14.16
N LEU A 27 1.80 -15.57 -13.97
CA LEU A 27 2.13 -14.61 -15.02
C LEU A 27 3.64 -14.54 -15.29
N PRO A 28 4.08 -14.42 -16.56
CA PRO A 28 5.49 -14.38 -16.92
C PRO A 28 6.18 -13.03 -16.64
N MET A 29 5.59 -12.18 -15.79
CA MET A 29 5.96 -10.77 -15.64
C MET A 29 6.71 -10.49 -14.32
N TRP A 30 7.60 -11.39 -13.91
CA TRP A 30 8.37 -11.22 -12.66
C TRP A 30 9.61 -10.36 -12.87
N ARG A 31 10.38 -10.65 -13.92
CA ARG A 31 11.53 -9.84 -14.33
C ARG A 31 11.40 -9.49 -15.81
N VAL A 32 11.80 -8.27 -16.17
CA VAL A 32 11.88 -7.85 -17.57
C VAL A 32 13.31 -7.46 -17.90
N SER A 33 13.78 -7.84 -19.08
CA SER A 33 15.06 -7.38 -19.62
C SER A 33 14.89 -7.02 -21.09
N ALA A 34 15.49 -5.91 -21.51
CA ALA A 34 15.42 -5.44 -22.89
C ALA A 34 16.81 -5.46 -23.50
N PHE A 35 17.00 -6.24 -24.56
CA PHE A 35 18.23 -6.24 -25.33
C PHE A 35 18.08 -5.27 -26.51
N ILE A 36 18.83 -4.17 -26.48
CA ILE A 36 18.87 -3.18 -27.56
C ILE A 36 20.05 -3.54 -28.46
N GLY A 37 19.82 -4.44 -29.43
CA GLY A 37 20.83 -4.77 -30.44
C GLY A 37 21.22 -3.57 -31.32
N VAL A 38 22.32 -3.69 -32.07
CA VAL A 38 22.83 -2.62 -32.97
C VAL A 38 21.80 -2.24 -34.07
N ASN A 39 20.82 -3.11 -34.37
CA ASN A 39 19.77 -2.89 -35.35
C ASN A 39 18.36 -3.16 -34.76
N ILE A 40 17.34 -2.43 -35.22
CA ILE A 40 15.93 -2.52 -34.77
C ILE A 40 15.33 -3.93 -34.88
N VAL A 41 15.81 -4.75 -35.82
CA VAL A 41 15.33 -6.12 -36.06
C VAL A 41 15.85 -7.11 -35.00
N THR A 42 16.95 -6.80 -34.29
CA THR A 42 17.51 -7.66 -33.23
C THR A 42 17.14 -7.21 -31.82
N ALA A 43 16.36 -6.12 -31.69
CA ALA A 43 15.82 -5.70 -30.41
C ALA A 43 14.76 -6.71 -29.91
N GLN A 44 14.97 -7.23 -28.71
CA GLN A 44 14.08 -8.22 -28.09
C GLN A 44 13.84 -7.84 -26.62
N THR A 45 12.59 -7.98 -26.18
CA THR A 45 12.23 -7.86 -24.76
C THR A 45 11.93 -9.24 -24.20
N ILE A 46 12.60 -9.59 -23.10
CA ILE A 46 12.51 -10.90 -22.47
C ILE A 46 11.82 -10.72 -21.12
N TRP A 47 10.70 -11.41 -20.97
CA TRP A 47 9.92 -11.51 -19.75
C TRP A 47 10.23 -12.86 -19.10
N GLU A 48 10.81 -12.82 -17.91
CA GLU A 48 11.08 -14.02 -17.13
C GLU A 48 9.97 -14.17 -16.08
N GLY A 49 9.20 -15.25 -16.21
CA GLY A 49 8.27 -15.72 -15.21
C GLY A 49 8.86 -16.77 -14.31
N ILE A 50 8.09 -17.15 -13.28
CA ILE A 50 8.45 -18.30 -12.45
C ILE A 50 8.47 -19.59 -13.27
N TRP A 51 7.49 -19.82 -14.14
CA TRP A 51 7.29 -21.11 -14.82
C TRP A 51 7.67 -21.13 -16.30
N MET A 52 7.72 -19.97 -16.94
CA MET A 52 8.04 -19.82 -18.36
C MET A 52 8.77 -18.51 -18.59
N ASN A 53 9.53 -18.43 -19.68
CA ASN A 53 10.01 -17.17 -20.22
C ASN A 53 9.28 -16.85 -21.52
N CYS A 54 9.07 -15.56 -21.77
CA CYS A 54 8.47 -15.08 -23.00
C CYS A 54 9.39 -14.05 -23.64
N VAL A 55 9.68 -14.25 -24.92
CA VAL A 55 10.47 -13.30 -25.71
C VAL A 55 9.53 -12.61 -26.70
N VAL A 56 9.54 -11.29 -26.72
CA VAL A 56 8.81 -10.47 -27.69
C VAL A 56 9.82 -9.80 -28.60
N GLN A 57 9.73 -10.12 -29.90
CA GLN A 57 10.56 -9.54 -30.95
C GLN A 57 9.96 -8.22 -31.44
N SER A 58 10.77 -7.35 -32.07
CA SER A 58 10.29 -6.08 -32.65
C SER A 58 9.24 -6.24 -33.77
N THR A 59 9.09 -7.45 -34.32
CA THR A 59 8.01 -7.84 -35.24
C THR A 59 6.66 -8.02 -34.56
N GLY A 60 6.58 -7.91 -33.22
CA GLY A 60 5.38 -8.09 -32.42
C GLY A 60 5.03 -9.55 -32.12
N GLN A 61 5.83 -10.52 -32.59
CA GLN A 61 5.60 -11.93 -32.25
C GLN A 61 6.10 -12.24 -30.83
N MET A 62 5.21 -12.79 -30.00
CA MET A 62 5.54 -13.32 -28.69
C MET A 62 5.75 -14.84 -28.77
N GLN A 63 6.88 -15.31 -28.24
CA GLN A 63 7.20 -16.73 -28.14
C GLN A 63 7.46 -17.04 -26.66
N CYS A 64 6.58 -17.84 -26.05
CA CYS A 64 6.72 -18.28 -24.66
C CYS A 64 7.21 -19.73 -24.61
N LYS A 65 8.24 -19.99 -23.81
CA LYS A 65 8.80 -21.32 -23.60
C LYS A 65 8.77 -21.67 -22.11
N VAL A 66 8.22 -22.84 -21.80
CA VAL A 66 8.28 -23.40 -20.43
C VAL A 66 9.70 -23.92 -20.19
N TYR A 67 10.24 -23.72 -18.98
CA TYR A 67 11.60 -24.16 -18.67
C TYR A 67 11.70 -25.69 -18.67
N ASP A 68 12.58 -26.25 -19.52
CA ASP A 68 12.73 -27.70 -19.73
C ASP A 68 13.41 -28.41 -18.53
N SER A 69 14.31 -27.73 -17.81
CA SER A 69 15.11 -28.33 -16.73
C SER A 69 15.16 -27.44 -15.50
N MET A 70 14.70 -27.98 -14.36
CA MET A 70 14.65 -27.28 -13.06
C MET A 70 16.04 -26.91 -12.51
N LEU A 71 17.10 -27.67 -12.86
CA LEU A 71 18.47 -27.45 -12.38
C LEU A 71 19.26 -26.37 -13.15
N ALA A 72 18.76 -25.92 -14.30
CA ALA A 72 19.45 -24.94 -15.15
C ALA A 72 19.07 -23.48 -14.81
N LEU A 73 18.19 -23.28 -13.83
CA LEU A 73 17.63 -21.99 -13.47
C LEU A 73 18.36 -21.39 -12.25
N PRO A 74 18.52 -20.05 -12.14
CA PRO A 74 19.14 -19.42 -10.98
C PRO A 74 18.46 -19.83 -9.66
N GLN A 75 19.26 -20.02 -8.61
CA GLN A 75 18.83 -20.52 -7.30
C GLN A 75 17.67 -19.70 -6.70
N ASP A 76 17.63 -18.38 -6.95
CA ASP A 76 16.55 -17.50 -6.51
C ASP A 76 15.17 -17.90 -7.05
N LEU A 77 15.10 -18.30 -8.32
CA LEU A 77 13.85 -18.69 -8.98
C LEU A 77 13.42 -20.11 -8.56
N GLN A 78 14.39 -20.96 -8.22
CA GLN A 78 14.12 -22.30 -7.70
C GLN A 78 13.49 -22.22 -6.29
N ALA A 79 14.01 -21.35 -5.42
CA ALA A 79 13.42 -21.08 -4.12
C ALA A 79 12.02 -20.44 -4.24
N ALA A 80 11.85 -19.50 -5.18
CA ALA A 80 10.56 -18.86 -5.44
C ALA A 80 9.47 -19.84 -5.89
N ARG A 81 9.81 -20.83 -6.73
CA ARG A 81 8.88 -21.91 -7.12
C ARG A 81 8.39 -22.71 -5.94
N ALA A 82 9.32 -23.18 -5.10
CA ALA A 82 8.97 -23.99 -3.93
C ALA A 82 8.07 -23.20 -2.97
N LEU A 83 8.39 -21.93 -2.73
CA LEU A 83 7.62 -21.06 -1.85
C LEU A 83 6.23 -20.67 -2.43
N CYS A 84 6.11 -20.41 -3.74
CA CYS A 84 4.80 -20.25 -4.40
C CYS A 84 3.95 -21.53 -4.25
N VAL A 85 4.51 -22.72 -4.47
CA VAL A 85 3.77 -23.99 -4.32
C VAL A 85 3.31 -24.19 -2.87
N VAL A 86 4.17 -23.90 -1.89
CA VAL A 86 3.81 -23.94 -0.47
C VAL A 86 2.68 -22.95 -0.16
N SER A 87 2.74 -21.72 -0.68
CA SER A 87 1.67 -20.72 -0.53
C SER A 87 0.34 -21.23 -1.12
N ILE A 88 0.36 -21.83 -2.31
CA ILE A 88 -0.85 -22.39 -2.95
C ILE A 88 -1.47 -23.49 -2.07
N VAL A 89 -0.66 -24.44 -1.61
CA VAL A 89 -1.14 -25.56 -0.77
C VAL A 89 -1.69 -25.04 0.56
N LEU A 90 -0.98 -24.12 1.22
CA LEU A 90 -1.44 -23.52 2.47
C LEU A 90 -2.72 -22.69 2.31
N GLY A 91 -2.88 -21.98 1.19
CA GLY A 91 -4.10 -21.24 0.89
C GLY A 91 -5.30 -22.15 0.62
N ILE A 92 -5.12 -23.28 -0.10
CA ILE A 92 -6.18 -24.30 -0.26
C ILE A 92 -6.59 -24.85 1.11
N LEU A 93 -5.62 -25.20 1.95
CA LEU A 93 -5.89 -25.66 3.31
C LEU A 93 -6.61 -24.58 4.14
N GLY A 94 -6.20 -23.31 4.01
CA GLY A 94 -6.85 -22.17 4.65
C GLY A 94 -8.32 -22.00 4.24
N VAL A 95 -8.62 -22.14 2.94
CA VAL A 95 -10.00 -22.09 2.42
C VAL A 95 -10.82 -23.26 2.97
N LEU A 96 -10.30 -24.49 2.93
CA LEU A 96 -11.01 -25.67 3.43
C LEU A 96 -11.32 -25.56 4.93
N VAL A 97 -10.35 -25.11 5.73
CA VAL A 97 -10.53 -24.90 7.18
C VAL A 97 -11.51 -23.75 7.45
N ALA A 98 -11.49 -22.68 6.64
CA ALA A 98 -12.45 -21.57 6.75
C ALA A 98 -13.89 -22.00 6.44
N ILE A 99 -14.10 -22.90 5.46
CA ILE A 99 -15.43 -23.44 5.13
C ILE A 99 -15.99 -24.28 6.30
N VAL A 100 -15.14 -25.07 6.95
CA VAL A 100 -15.53 -25.90 8.12
C VAL A 100 -15.79 -25.03 9.36
N GLY A 101 -15.06 -23.92 9.53
CA GLY A 101 -15.20 -22.99 10.65
C GLY A 101 -16.31 -21.94 10.49
N ALA A 102 -16.87 -21.78 9.29
CA ALA A 102 -17.90 -20.77 9.03
C ALA A 102 -19.19 -21.07 9.82
N LYS A 103 -19.78 -20.04 10.44
CA LYS A 103 -21.03 -20.17 11.21
C LYS A 103 -22.23 -20.65 10.38
N CYS A 104 -22.12 -20.65 9.05
CA CYS A 104 -23.14 -21.16 8.13
C CYS A 104 -23.05 -22.67 7.87
N THR A 105 -22.02 -23.35 8.41
CA THR A 105 -21.77 -24.77 8.16
C THR A 105 -21.94 -25.56 9.45
N ASN A 106 -22.83 -26.56 9.46
CA ASN A 106 -23.16 -27.34 10.66
C ASN A 106 -22.16 -28.48 10.95
N CYS A 107 -20.88 -28.31 10.57
CA CYS A 107 -19.84 -29.33 10.72
C CYS A 107 -19.29 -29.45 12.16
N ILE A 108 -19.45 -28.41 12.98
CA ILE A 108 -18.98 -28.33 14.36
C ILE A 108 -20.12 -27.74 15.20
N GLU A 109 -20.53 -28.44 16.25
CA GLU A 109 -21.62 -27.98 17.13
C GLU A 109 -21.13 -27.01 18.22
N ASP A 110 -19.84 -27.08 18.61
CA ASP A 110 -19.24 -26.25 19.66
C ASP A 110 -18.72 -24.89 19.12
N GLU A 111 -19.27 -23.79 19.63
CA GLU A 111 -18.90 -22.41 19.26
C GLU A 111 -17.43 -22.08 19.61
N ALA A 112 -16.87 -22.66 20.66
CA ALA A 112 -15.47 -22.45 21.03
C ALA A 112 -14.51 -23.14 20.04
N ALA A 113 -14.92 -24.30 19.51
CA ALA A 113 -14.17 -25.01 18.48
C ALA A 113 -14.20 -24.27 17.13
N LYS A 114 -15.36 -23.69 16.73
CA LYS A 114 -15.47 -22.86 15.52
C LYS A 114 -14.49 -21.67 15.54
N ALA A 115 -14.39 -20.97 16.66
CA ALA A 115 -13.46 -19.84 16.80
C ALA A 115 -12.00 -20.27 16.63
N ARG A 116 -11.59 -21.41 17.21
CA ARG A 116 -10.22 -21.95 17.06
C ARG A 116 -9.91 -22.37 15.63
N VAL A 117 -10.88 -22.98 14.94
CA VAL A 117 -10.76 -23.37 13.53
C VAL A 117 -10.62 -22.14 12.63
N MET A 118 -11.38 -21.07 12.89
CA MET A 118 -11.26 -19.81 12.14
C MET A 118 -9.91 -19.11 12.39
N ILE A 119 -9.38 -19.16 13.62
CA ILE A 119 -8.02 -18.67 13.91
C ILE A 119 -6.97 -19.50 13.15
N ALA A 120 -7.12 -20.82 13.13
CA ALA A 120 -6.21 -21.70 12.38
C ALA A 120 -6.24 -21.42 10.87
N ALA A 121 -7.42 -21.16 10.29
CA ALA A 121 -7.55 -20.74 8.89
C ALA A 121 -6.84 -19.40 8.64
N GLY A 122 -7.00 -18.42 9.54
CA GLY A 122 -6.30 -17.14 9.46
C GLY A 122 -4.79 -17.28 9.53
N VAL A 123 -4.27 -18.14 10.41
CA VAL A 123 -2.84 -18.46 10.51
C VAL A 123 -2.35 -19.12 9.21
N ALA A 124 -3.12 -20.04 8.62
CA ALA A 124 -2.75 -20.67 7.35
C ALA A 124 -2.65 -19.64 6.20
N PHE A 125 -3.60 -18.70 6.10
CA PHE A 125 -3.54 -17.60 5.12
C PHE A 125 -2.35 -16.65 5.38
N LEU A 126 -2.02 -16.37 6.64
CA LEU A 126 -0.83 -15.57 6.99
C LEU A 126 0.47 -16.28 6.60
N CYS A 127 0.58 -17.58 6.89
CA CYS A 127 1.73 -18.38 6.47
C CYS A 127 1.86 -18.45 4.95
N ALA A 128 0.74 -18.59 4.22
CA ALA A 128 0.73 -18.53 2.77
C ALA A 128 1.22 -17.17 2.24
N ALA A 129 0.71 -16.07 2.79
CA ALA A 129 1.13 -14.72 2.42
C ALA A 129 2.62 -14.45 2.70
N LEU A 130 3.13 -14.89 3.86
CA LEU A 130 4.55 -14.78 4.18
C LEU A 130 5.42 -15.62 3.25
N ALA A 131 4.99 -16.83 2.91
CA ALA A 131 5.68 -17.67 1.94
C ALA A 131 5.76 -17.03 0.55
N GLU A 132 4.78 -16.19 0.17
CA GLU A 132 4.79 -15.47 -1.10
C GLU A 132 5.58 -14.15 -1.04
N LEU A 133 5.61 -13.48 0.11
CA LEU A 133 6.36 -12.23 0.30
C LEU A 133 7.88 -12.43 0.25
N VAL A 134 8.38 -13.55 0.81
CA VAL A 134 9.81 -13.89 0.81
C VAL A 134 10.42 -13.91 -0.60
N PRO A 135 9.87 -14.64 -1.60
CA PRO A 135 10.44 -14.63 -2.94
C PRO A 135 10.24 -13.31 -3.67
N VAL A 136 9.16 -12.56 -3.45
CA VAL A 136 8.97 -11.23 -4.04
C VAL A 136 10.00 -10.24 -3.51
N SER A 137 10.26 -10.25 -2.20
CA SER A 137 11.26 -9.38 -1.56
C SER A 137 12.69 -9.77 -1.94
N TRP A 138 12.99 -11.07 -2.03
CA TRP A 138 14.29 -11.57 -2.48
C TRP A 138 14.56 -11.20 -3.95
N THR A 139 13.56 -11.38 -4.82
CA THR A 139 13.67 -10.98 -6.23
C THR A 139 13.85 -9.47 -6.36
N ALA A 140 13.12 -8.66 -5.60
CA ALA A 140 13.34 -7.22 -5.53
C ALA A 140 14.80 -6.87 -5.15
N HIS A 141 15.31 -7.48 -4.08
CA HIS A 141 16.64 -7.22 -3.58
C HIS A 141 17.73 -7.60 -4.60
N SER A 142 17.62 -8.79 -5.21
CA SER A 142 18.55 -9.24 -6.25
C SER A 142 18.59 -8.30 -7.46
N ILE A 143 17.42 -7.80 -7.90
CA ILE A 143 17.33 -6.86 -9.02
C ILE A 143 18.04 -5.56 -8.65
N ILE A 144 17.75 -5.00 -7.46
CA ILE A 144 18.39 -3.77 -6.98
C ILE A 144 19.91 -3.95 -6.87
N ALA A 145 20.39 -5.08 -6.35
CA ALA A 145 21.81 -5.38 -6.26
C ALA A 145 22.47 -5.46 -7.65
N ASP A 146 21.82 -6.12 -8.62
CA ASP A 146 22.27 -6.19 -10.01
C ASP A 146 22.37 -4.79 -10.63
N PHE A 147 21.38 -3.91 -10.36
CA PHE A 147 21.34 -2.52 -10.86
C PHE A 147 22.52 -1.65 -10.41
N TYR A 148 23.07 -1.87 -9.22
CA TYR A 148 24.17 -1.08 -8.65
C TYR A 148 25.57 -1.69 -8.92
N SER A 149 25.65 -2.88 -9.52
CA SER A 149 26.92 -3.54 -9.80
C SER A 149 27.66 -2.88 -10.97
N PRO A 150 28.95 -2.53 -10.85
CA PRO A 150 29.70 -1.86 -11.92
C PRO A 150 30.13 -2.79 -13.07
N ILE A 151 29.81 -4.09 -12.97
CA ILE A 151 30.26 -5.14 -13.91
C ILE A 151 29.26 -5.35 -15.04
N ILE A 152 27.98 -4.98 -14.84
CA ILE A 152 26.91 -5.18 -15.82
C ILE A 152 26.79 -3.94 -16.71
N THR A 153 26.83 -4.15 -18.03
CA THR A 153 26.63 -3.09 -19.03
C THR A 153 25.17 -2.61 -19.01
N GLU A 154 24.94 -1.30 -19.24
CA GLU A 154 23.60 -0.66 -19.19
C GLU A 154 22.55 -1.34 -20.09
N GLN A 155 22.96 -2.12 -21.10
CA GLN A 155 22.06 -2.86 -22.00
C GLN A 155 21.55 -4.20 -21.43
N GLN A 156 21.99 -4.64 -20.25
CA GLN A 156 21.62 -5.93 -19.66
C GLN A 156 20.95 -5.78 -18.28
N LYS A 157 20.52 -4.55 -17.94
CA LYS A 157 19.85 -4.25 -16.67
C LYS A 157 18.46 -4.89 -16.64
N ARG A 158 18.21 -5.69 -15.60
CA ARG A 158 16.91 -6.32 -15.34
C ARG A 158 16.02 -5.34 -14.62
N GLU A 159 14.83 -5.05 -15.10
CA GLU A 159 13.87 -4.18 -14.42
C GLU A 159 12.80 -5.00 -13.68
N MET A 160 12.16 -4.41 -12.67
CA MET A 160 11.02 -5.03 -12.00
C MET A 160 9.86 -5.17 -12.99
N GLY A 161 9.31 -6.38 -13.12
CA GLY A 161 8.20 -6.63 -14.03
C GLY A 161 6.91 -5.89 -13.65
N ALA A 162 6.05 -5.64 -14.64
CA ALA A 162 4.83 -4.85 -14.48
C ALA A 162 3.86 -5.37 -13.41
N ALA A 163 3.84 -6.69 -13.15
CA ALA A 163 3.00 -7.32 -12.13
C ALA A 163 3.37 -6.87 -10.70
N MET A 164 4.67 -6.68 -10.42
CA MET A 164 5.16 -6.33 -9.09
C MET A 164 4.94 -4.83 -8.78
N SER A 165 5.08 -3.97 -9.79
CA SER A 165 4.75 -2.53 -9.66
C SER A 165 3.24 -2.31 -9.51
N ALA A 166 2.41 -3.00 -10.31
CA ALA A 166 0.96 -2.92 -10.17
C ALA A 166 0.46 -3.44 -8.80
N GLY A 167 1.10 -4.50 -8.27
CA GLY A 167 0.80 -5.04 -6.94
C GLY A 167 1.10 -4.06 -5.81
N LEU A 168 2.22 -3.34 -5.86
CA LEU A 168 2.61 -2.36 -4.84
C LEU A 168 1.71 -1.11 -4.86
N GLU A 169 1.37 -0.62 -6.06
CA GLU A 169 0.43 0.49 -6.25
C GLU A 169 -0.96 0.14 -5.71
N LEU A 170 -1.47 -1.07 -6.00
CA LEU A 170 -2.76 -1.55 -5.51
C LEU A 170 -2.77 -1.70 -3.99
N LEU A 171 -1.73 -2.31 -3.42
CA LEU A 171 -1.58 -2.44 -1.97
C LEU A 171 -1.54 -1.08 -1.29
N GLY A 172 -0.77 -0.13 -1.84
CA GLY A 172 -0.69 1.24 -1.34
C GLY A 172 -2.05 1.94 -1.35
N MET A 173 -2.81 1.84 -2.45
CA MET A 173 -4.16 2.40 -2.55
C MET A 173 -5.13 1.79 -1.53
N VAL A 174 -5.12 0.47 -1.34
CA VAL A 174 -5.99 -0.21 -0.37
C VAL A 174 -5.68 0.23 1.06
N LEU A 175 -4.39 0.32 1.42
CA LEU A 175 -3.96 0.79 2.73
C LEU A 175 -4.38 2.25 2.99
N CYS A 176 -4.23 3.12 1.99
CA CYS A 176 -4.68 4.52 2.07
C CYS A 176 -6.19 4.65 2.24
N VAL A 177 -6.99 3.87 1.50
CA VAL A 177 -8.46 3.88 1.61
C VAL A 177 -8.91 3.37 2.98
N MET A 178 -8.29 2.30 3.49
CA MET A 178 -8.55 1.79 4.84
C MET A 178 -8.17 2.82 5.91
N GLY A 179 -7.01 3.47 5.77
CA GLY A 179 -6.59 4.55 6.66
C GLY A 179 -7.56 5.74 6.65
N TRP A 180 -8.09 6.11 5.49
CA TRP A 180 -9.11 7.15 5.35
C TRP A 180 -10.43 6.80 6.05
N LEU A 181 -10.92 5.57 5.88
CA LEU A 181 -12.12 5.10 6.59
C LEU A 181 -11.94 5.12 8.11
N LEU A 182 -10.78 4.66 8.61
CA LEU A 182 -10.47 4.73 10.03
C LEU A 182 -10.35 6.17 10.55
N ALA A 183 -9.83 7.11 9.74
CA ALA A 183 -9.78 8.52 10.11
C ALA A 183 -11.19 9.12 10.24
N ILE A 184 -12.13 8.77 9.36
CA ILE A 184 -13.55 9.15 9.45
C ILE A 184 -14.18 8.58 10.72
N VAL A 185 -13.97 7.29 10.98
CA VAL A 185 -14.49 6.62 12.19
C VAL A 185 -13.93 7.26 13.46
N ALA A 186 -12.62 7.51 13.51
CA ALA A 186 -12.00 8.21 14.64
C ALA A 186 -12.58 9.61 14.83
N CYS A 187 -12.86 10.35 13.75
CA CYS A 187 -13.47 11.68 13.82
C CYS A 187 -14.93 11.64 14.33
N ALA A 188 -15.72 10.64 13.90
CA ALA A 188 -17.14 10.53 14.26
C ALA A 188 -17.38 9.96 15.66
N LEU A 189 -16.50 9.08 16.17
CA LEU A 189 -16.70 8.41 17.44
C LEU A 189 -16.56 9.36 18.64
N PRO A 190 -17.48 9.29 19.62
CA PRO A 190 -17.43 10.17 20.78
C PRO A 190 -16.48 9.70 21.90
N MET A 191 -15.40 9.00 21.55
CA MET A 191 -14.51 8.32 22.49
C MET A 191 -13.07 8.83 22.37
N TRP A 192 -12.87 10.15 22.40
CA TRP A 192 -11.54 10.77 22.35
C TRP A 192 -10.91 10.89 23.73
N ARG A 193 -11.70 11.34 24.72
CA ARG A 193 -11.31 11.42 26.12
C ARG A 193 -12.36 10.71 26.96
N VAL A 194 -11.93 9.95 27.96
CA VAL A 194 -12.82 9.27 28.90
C VAL A 194 -12.55 9.81 30.28
N THR A 195 -13.59 10.15 31.03
CA THR A 195 -13.48 10.51 32.44
C THR A 195 -14.46 9.67 33.23
N ALA A 196 -13.96 8.99 34.25
CA ALA A 196 -14.78 8.22 35.17
C ALA A 196 -14.85 8.95 36.50
N PHE A 197 -16.01 9.50 36.83
CA PHE A 197 -16.25 10.10 38.14
C PHE A 197 -16.63 8.99 39.11
N ILE A 198 -15.65 8.43 39.82
CA ILE A 198 -15.89 7.50 40.93
C ILE A 198 -15.83 8.29 42.25
N GLY A 199 -16.93 8.93 42.61
CA GLY A 199 -17.11 9.53 43.94
C GLY A 199 -17.46 8.48 45.02
N SER A 200 -17.39 8.85 46.29
CA SER A 200 -17.75 7.98 47.44
C SER A 200 -19.24 7.58 47.51
N ASN A 201 -20.11 8.21 46.71
CA ASN A 201 -21.51 7.85 46.57
C ASN A 201 -21.77 7.19 45.21
N ILE A 202 -22.23 5.92 45.24
CA ILE A 202 -22.61 5.11 44.07
C ILE A 202 -23.68 5.80 43.19
N VAL A 203 -24.55 6.63 43.78
CA VAL A 203 -25.65 7.33 43.07
C VAL A 203 -25.15 8.45 42.14
N THR A 204 -23.90 8.91 42.31
CA THR A 204 -23.29 9.98 41.48
C THR A 204 -22.22 9.47 40.52
N ALA A 205 -22.01 8.15 40.44
CA ALA A 205 -20.99 7.59 39.56
C ALA A 205 -21.41 7.71 38.09
N GLN A 206 -20.64 8.46 37.30
CA GLN A 206 -20.90 8.70 35.88
C GLN A 206 -19.62 8.54 35.06
N ILE A 207 -19.75 7.96 33.87
CA ILE A 207 -18.68 7.85 32.89
C ILE A 207 -19.01 8.82 31.76
N ILE A 208 -18.11 9.76 31.50
CA ILE A 208 -18.25 10.77 30.46
C ILE A 208 -17.26 10.46 29.33
N TRP A 209 -17.81 10.32 28.13
CA TRP A 209 -17.11 10.11 26.89
C TRP A 209 -17.16 11.42 26.11
N ASP A 210 -16.03 12.12 26.06
CA ASP A 210 -15.91 13.32 25.26
C ASP A 210 -15.43 12.96 23.87
N GLY A 211 -16.29 13.26 22.91
CA GLY A 211 -16.05 13.13 21.49
C GLY A 211 -15.57 14.41 20.85
N LEU A 212 -15.23 14.28 19.57
CA LEU A 212 -14.95 15.44 18.77
C LEU A 212 -16.23 16.24 18.52
N TRP A 213 -17.39 15.64 18.27
CA TRP A 213 -18.63 16.37 17.90
C TRP A 213 -19.75 16.34 18.95
N MET A 214 -19.73 15.36 19.85
CA MET A 214 -20.73 15.16 20.90
C MET A 214 -20.06 14.63 22.16
N SER A 215 -20.66 14.88 23.31
CA SER A 215 -20.28 14.27 24.59
C SER A 215 -21.39 13.32 25.02
N CYS A 216 -21.02 12.13 25.49
CA CYS A 216 -21.95 11.11 25.97
C CYS A 216 -21.69 10.82 27.44
N VAL A 217 -22.74 10.84 28.26
CA VAL A 217 -22.67 10.51 29.68
C VAL A 217 -23.45 9.22 29.92
N VAL A 218 -22.83 8.28 30.62
CA VAL A 218 -23.46 7.03 31.07
C VAL A 218 -23.56 7.09 32.59
N GLN A 219 -24.79 7.02 33.09
CA GLN A 219 -25.10 7.06 34.52
C GLN A 219 -25.24 5.64 35.09
N SER A 220 -25.08 5.46 36.40
CA SER A 220 -25.15 4.14 37.06
C SER A 220 -26.49 3.42 36.87
N THR A 221 -27.55 4.16 36.52
CA THR A 221 -28.89 3.65 36.16
C THR A 221 -28.95 3.00 34.78
N GLY A 222 -27.84 2.99 34.03
CA GLY A 222 -27.73 2.42 32.68
C GLY A 222 -28.27 3.32 31.57
N GLN A 223 -28.74 4.54 31.89
CA GLN A 223 -29.16 5.50 30.89
C GLN A 223 -27.93 6.17 30.25
N MET A 224 -27.86 6.12 28.92
CA MET A 224 -26.89 6.86 28.11
C MET A 224 -27.56 8.11 27.53
N GLN A 225 -26.94 9.28 27.74
CA GLN A 225 -27.38 10.54 27.18
C GLN A 225 -26.24 11.16 26.39
N CYS A 226 -26.43 11.35 25.08
CA CYS A 226 -25.47 12.02 24.22
C CYS A 226 -25.99 13.41 23.87
N LYS A 227 -25.15 14.43 24.07
CA LYS A 227 -25.44 15.82 23.71
C LYS A 227 -24.42 16.32 22.70
N VAL A 228 -24.91 16.88 21.58
CA VAL A 228 -24.06 17.57 20.58
C VAL A 228 -23.65 18.93 21.16
N TYR A 229 -22.42 19.37 20.89
CA TYR A 229 -21.95 20.67 21.36
C TYR A 229 -22.67 21.81 20.61
N ASP A 230 -23.54 22.56 21.30
CA ASP A 230 -24.36 23.65 20.73
C ASP A 230 -23.55 24.89 20.31
N SER A 231 -22.32 25.05 20.79
CA SER A 231 -21.47 26.21 20.49
C SER A 231 -19.99 25.84 20.48
N MET A 232 -19.27 26.31 19.46
CA MET A 232 -17.82 26.08 19.29
C MET A 232 -16.99 26.69 20.43
N LEU A 233 -17.52 27.69 21.13
CA LEU A 233 -16.83 28.43 22.20
C LEU A 233 -16.85 27.70 23.57
N ALA A 234 -17.67 26.65 23.71
CA ALA A 234 -17.79 25.87 24.96
C ALA A 234 -16.79 24.69 25.03
N LEU A 235 -15.95 24.50 24.02
CA LEU A 235 -15.05 23.36 23.88
C LEU A 235 -13.60 23.75 24.25
N SER A 236 -12.86 22.83 24.89
CA SER A 236 -11.43 23.05 25.18
C SER A 236 -10.63 23.29 23.90
N GLN A 237 -9.71 24.25 23.93
CA GLN A 237 -8.91 24.70 22.78
C GLN A 237 -8.18 23.55 22.05
N ASP A 238 -7.72 22.53 22.77
CA ASP A 238 -7.11 21.33 22.19
C ASP A 238 -8.06 20.55 21.28
N LEU A 239 -9.32 20.36 21.69
CA LEU A 239 -10.32 19.65 20.89
C LEU A 239 -10.74 20.47 19.66
N GLN A 240 -10.76 21.80 19.77
CA GLN A 240 -11.08 22.66 18.63
C GLN A 240 -10.00 22.59 17.56
N ALA A 241 -8.71 22.59 17.94
CA ALA A 241 -7.61 22.36 17.02
C ALA A 241 -7.66 20.95 16.42
N ALA A 242 -8.01 19.93 17.21
CA ALA A 242 -8.18 18.56 16.73
C ALA A 242 -9.29 18.41 15.70
N ARG A 243 -10.44 19.10 15.86
CA ARG A 243 -11.52 19.17 14.85
C ARG A 243 -10.99 19.65 13.51
N ALA A 244 -10.32 20.80 13.50
CA ALA A 244 -9.84 21.40 12.27
C ALA A 244 -8.82 20.49 11.56
N LEU A 245 -7.83 19.99 12.30
CA LEU A 245 -6.76 19.15 11.73
C LEU A 245 -7.27 17.81 11.18
N THR A 246 -8.18 17.14 11.90
CA THR A 246 -8.76 15.87 11.45
C THR A 246 -9.64 16.04 10.21
N VAL A 247 -10.47 17.10 10.17
CA VAL A 247 -11.30 17.39 8.99
C VAL A 247 -10.45 17.74 7.78
N VAL A 248 -9.41 18.57 7.94
CA VAL A 248 -8.48 18.91 6.85
C VAL A 248 -7.76 17.66 6.35
N SER A 249 -7.31 16.77 7.24
CA SER A 249 -6.71 15.50 6.85
C SER A 249 -7.67 14.61 6.04
N ILE A 250 -8.94 14.52 6.44
CA ILE A 250 -9.98 13.75 5.72
C ILE A 250 -10.23 14.35 4.32
N LEU A 251 -10.28 15.67 4.19
CA LEU A 251 -10.46 16.32 2.88
C LEU A 251 -9.24 16.15 1.99
N LEU A 252 -8.03 16.26 2.55
CA LEU A 252 -6.79 16.07 1.81
C LEU A 252 -6.63 14.64 1.30
N THR A 253 -7.02 13.65 2.10
CA THR A 253 -7.04 12.24 1.68
C THR A 253 -8.05 11.97 0.58
N VAL A 254 -9.23 12.60 0.59
CA VAL A 254 -10.19 12.50 -0.54
C VAL A 254 -9.56 13.03 -1.83
N LEU A 255 -8.90 14.19 -1.78
CA LEU A 255 -8.17 14.73 -2.94
C LEU A 255 -7.06 13.78 -3.40
N ALA A 256 -6.30 13.20 -2.47
CA ALA A 256 -5.24 12.24 -2.78
C ALA A 256 -5.80 10.98 -3.47
N VAL A 257 -6.95 10.45 -3.02
CA VAL A 257 -7.63 9.31 -3.66
C VAL A 257 -8.03 9.64 -5.10
N LEU A 258 -8.61 10.82 -5.35
CA LEU A 258 -8.98 11.24 -6.70
C LEU A 258 -7.77 11.35 -7.63
N VAL A 259 -6.65 11.87 -7.13
CA VAL A 259 -5.39 11.95 -7.87
C VAL A 259 -4.82 10.55 -8.13
N SER A 260 -4.87 9.63 -7.16
CA SER A 260 -4.46 8.24 -7.34
C SER A 260 -5.27 7.49 -8.39
N ILE A 261 -6.59 7.70 -8.47
CA ILE A 261 -7.44 7.08 -9.50
C ILE A 261 -7.02 7.53 -10.90
N GLY A 262 -6.66 8.81 -11.06
CA GLY A 262 -6.15 9.36 -12.32
C GLY A 262 -4.74 8.90 -12.69
N GLY A 263 -3.92 8.54 -11.72
CA GLY A 263 -2.56 8.02 -11.92
C GLY A 263 -2.47 6.49 -12.07
N ALA A 264 -3.53 5.75 -11.72
CA ALA A 264 -3.54 4.30 -11.80
C ALA A 264 -3.39 3.79 -13.24
N LYS A 265 -2.57 2.75 -13.43
CA LYS A 265 -2.31 2.13 -14.75
C LYS A 265 -3.57 1.60 -15.43
N CYS A 266 -4.61 1.27 -14.67
CA CYS A 266 -5.91 0.81 -15.16
C CYS A 266 -6.78 1.93 -15.74
N THR A 267 -6.41 3.20 -15.57
CA THR A 267 -7.20 4.36 -16.01
C THR A 267 -6.53 5.04 -17.20
N ASN A 268 -7.23 5.17 -18.34
CA ASN A 268 -6.71 5.82 -19.55
C ASN A 268 -6.88 7.36 -19.55
N CYS A 269 -6.77 8.01 -18.39
CA CYS A 269 -6.89 9.47 -18.28
C CYS A 269 -5.63 10.21 -18.74
N ILE A 270 -4.48 9.52 -18.76
CA ILE A 270 -3.15 10.05 -19.12
C ILE A 270 -2.50 9.03 -20.03
N GLU A 271 -2.03 9.43 -21.22
CA GLU A 271 -1.37 8.51 -22.17
C GLU A 271 0.14 8.37 -21.91
N ASP A 272 0.76 9.36 -21.26
CA ASP A 272 2.20 9.39 -20.97
C ASP A 272 2.54 8.68 -19.63
N GLU A 273 3.32 7.60 -19.70
CA GLU A 273 3.79 6.82 -18.54
C GLU A 273 4.62 7.67 -17.56
N ALA A 274 5.43 8.60 -18.06
CA ALA A 274 6.23 9.47 -17.20
C ALA A 274 5.36 10.45 -16.40
N ALA A 275 4.22 10.87 -16.98
CA ALA A 275 3.25 11.71 -16.30
C ALA A 275 2.44 10.92 -15.26
N LYS A 276 2.06 9.67 -15.55
CA LYS A 276 1.41 8.77 -14.56
C LYS A 276 2.25 8.57 -13.32
N ALA A 277 3.55 8.29 -13.49
CA ALA A 277 4.48 8.11 -12.36
C ALA A 277 4.55 9.38 -11.47
N ARG A 278 4.63 10.57 -12.07
CA ARG A 278 4.64 11.84 -11.32
C ARG A 278 3.34 12.10 -10.56
N VAL A 279 2.20 11.78 -11.17
CA VAL A 279 0.88 11.90 -10.55
C VAL A 279 0.75 10.95 -9.36
N MET A 280 1.24 9.72 -9.48
CA MET A 280 1.24 8.74 -8.39
C MET A 280 2.15 9.16 -7.22
N ILE A 281 3.34 9.72 -7.51
CA ILE A 281 4.22 10.29 -6.48
C ILE A 281 3.52 11.47 -5.78
N ALA A 282 2.89 12.37 -6.54
CA ALA A 282 2.15 13.49 -5.97
C ALA A 282 1.02 13.01 -5.05
N ALA A 283 0.27 11.97 -5.45
CA ALA A 283 -0.76 11.37 -4.61
C ALA A 283 -0.18 10.75 -3.33
N GLY A 284 0.94 10.03 -3.42
CA GLY A 284 1.65 9.47 -2.27
C GLY A 284 2.10 10.53 -1.27
N VAL A 285 2.64 11.66 -1.74
CA VAL A 285 3.02 12.80 -0.89
C VAL A 285 1.78 13.40 -0.21
N LEU A 286 0.66 13.57 -0.92
CA LEU A 286 -0.58 14.06 -0.32
C LEU A 286 -1.10 13.13 0.78
N PHE A 287 -1.03 11.81 0.59
CA PHE A 287 -1.36 10.84 1.65
C PHE A 287 -0.44 10.94 2.86
N ILE A 288 0.87 11.13 2.66
CA ILE A 288 1.83 11.30 3.76
C ILE A 288 1.52 12.57 4.56
N VAL A 289 1.27 13.70 3.88
CA VAL A 289 0.91 14.96 4.53
C VAL A 289 -0.40 14.82 5.30
N ALA A 290 -1.40 14.15 4.71
CA ALA A 290 -2.67 13.91 5.39
C ALA A 290 -2.52 13.00 6.62
N GLY A 291 -1.72 11.93 6.52
CA GLY A 291 -1.40 11.05 7.63
C GLY A 291 -0.68 11.78 8.78
N ALA A 292 0.28 12.65 8.46
CA ALA A 292 0.95 13.50 9.44
C ALA A 292 -0.02 14.48 10.11
N MET A 293 -0.91 15.13 9.34
CA MET A 293 -1.96 16.00 9.87
C MET A 293 -2.96 15.27 10.76
N GLN A 294 -3.21 13.97 10.55
CA GLN A 294 -4.03 13.13 11.43
C GLN A 294 -3.27 12.73 12.71
N LEU A 295 -1.97 12.48 12.61
CA LEU A 295 -1.14 12.06 13.73
C LEU A 295 -0.95 13.17 14.78
N VAL A 296 -0.82 14.42 14.34
CA VAL A 296 -0.62 15.60 15.22
C VAL A 296 -1.75 15.74 16.26
N PRO A 297 -3.04 15.85 15.90
CA PRO A 297 -4.12 16.06 16.86
C PRO A 297 -4.35 14.85 17.79
N VAL A 298 -4.16 13.63 17.28
CA VAL A 298 -4.30 12.40 18.08
C VAL A 298 -3.19 12.32 19.13
N SER A 299 -1.94 12.53 18.73
CA SER A 299 -0.78 12.49 19.63
C SER A 299 -0.76 13.66 20.60
N TRP A 300 -1.17 14.86 20.16
CA TRP A 300 -1.33 16.01 21.05
C TRP A 300 -2.40 15.75 22.10
N SER A 301 -3.57 15.25 21.68
CA SER A 301 -4.66 14.89 22.61
C SER A 301 -4.21 13.85 23.63
N ALA A 302 -3.52 12.79 23.18
CA ALA A 302 -2.94 11.78 24.08
C ALA A 302 -1.93 12.40 25.08
N ASN A 303 -1.03 13.26 24.62
CA ASN A 303 -0.06 13.93 25.49
C ASN A 303 -0.73 14.84 26.52
N THR A 304 -1.80 15.56 26.17
CA THR A 304 -2.56 16.37 27.14
C THR A 304 -3.20 15.51 28.24
N ILE A 305 -3.81 14.37 27.86
CA ILE A 305 -4.43 13.42 28.79
C ILE A 305 -3.37 12.84 29.75
N ILE A 306 -2.22 12.44 29.22
CA ILE A 306 -1.11 11.90 30.02
C ILE A 306 -0.57 12.95 30.99
N ARG A 307 -0.40 14.20 30.55
CA ARG A 307 0.03 15.31 31.42
C ARG A 307 -0.97 15.58 32.54
N ASP A 308 -2.25 15.56 32.23
CA ASP A 308 -3.32 15.72 33.22
C ASP A 308 -3.28 14.58 34.25
N PHE A 309 -3.02 13.34 33.81
CA PHE A 309 -2.92 12.19 34.72
C PHE A 309 -1.82 12.32 35.77
N TYR A 310 -0.69 12.96 35.42
CA TYR A 310 0.44 13.20 36.33
C TYR A 310 0.38 14.54 37.07
N ASN A 311 -0.66 15.36 36.85
CA ASN A 311 -0.75 16.68 37.47
C ASN A 311 -1.26 16.55 38.92
N PRO A 312 -0.46 16.91 39.95
CA PRO A 312 -0.85 16.76 41.35
C PRO A 312 -1.99 17.71 41.79
N LEU A 313 -2.36 18.68 40.94
CA LEU A 313 -3.46 19.62 41.21
C LEU A 313 -4.85 19.05 40.86
N LEU A 314 -4.90 17.92 40.13
CA LEU A 314 -6.16 17.29 39.75
C LEU A 314 -6.55 16.21 40.76
N THR A 315 -7.82 16.21 41.16
CA THR A 315 -8.37 15.17 42.03
C THR A 315 -8.51 13.85 41.28
N ASP A 316 -8.46 12.70 41.98
CA ASP A 316 -8.57 11.38 41.35
C ASP A 316 -9.86 11.22 40.53
N ALA A 317 -10.93 11.91 40.92
CA ALA A 317 -12.21 11.94 40.21
C ALA A 317 -12.18 12.73 38.88
N GLN A 318 -11.13 13.50 38.60
CA GLN A 318 -10.96 14.30 37.38
C GLN A 318 -9.91 13.71 36.42
N ARG A 319 -9.36 12.54 36.73
CA ARG A 319 -8.37 11.90 35.85
C ARG A 319 -9.01 11.51 34.52
N ARG A 320 -8.33 11.89 33.45
CA ARG A 320 -8.70 11.58 32.07
C ARG A 320 -7.96 10.32 31.63
N GLU A 321 -8.69 9.44 30.95
CA GLU A 321 -8.16 8.24 30.31
C GLU A 321 -8.18 8.39 28.78
N LEU A 322 -7.33 7.61 28.12
CA LEU A 322 -7.23 7.56 26.66
C LEU A 322 -8.46 6.88 26.08
N GLY A 323 -9.19 7.58 25.22
CA GLY A 323 -10.36 7.00 24.55
C GLY A 323 -10.01 6.11 23.36
N ALA A 324 -10.91 5.17 23.04
CA ALA A 324 -10.73 4.20 21.95
C ALA A 324 -10.48 4.85 20.58
N ALA A 325 -11.05 6.04 20.33
CA ALA A 325 -10.88 6.76 19.07
C ALA A 325 -9.44 7.21 18.83
N LEU A 326 -8.63 7.43 19.89
CA LEU A 326 -7.22 7.80 19.74
C LEU A 326 -6.40 6.66 19.14
N TYR A 327 -6.64 5.41 19.59
CA TYR A 327 -5.96 4.24 19.02
C TYR A 327 -6.32 4.02 17.55
N ILE A 328 -7.61 4.20 17.21
CA ILE A 328 -8.09 4.14 15.81
C ILE A 328 -7.43 5.25 14.98
N GLY A 329 -7.29 6.45 15.55
CA GLY A 329 -6.60 7.59 14.92
C GLY A 329 -5.12 7.33 14.64
N TRP A 330 -4.40 6.67 15.56
CA TRP A 330 -3.02 6.23 15.32
C TRP A 330 -2.92 5.16 14.24
N ALA A 331 -3.80 4.16 14.27
CA ALA A 331 -3.86 3.16 13.21
C ALA A 331 -4.15 3.79 11.84
N ALA A 332 -5.10 4.73 11.78
CA ALA A 332 -5.41 5.49 10.57
C ALA A 332 -4.18 6.25 10.04
N ALA A 333 -3.49 7.00 10.91
CA ALA A 333 -2.30 7.75 10.52
C ALA A 333 -1.17 6.83 10.03
N ALA A 334 -0.93 5.70 10.70
CA ALA A 334 0.09 4.73 10.30
C ALA A 334 -0.22 4.12 8.91
N LEU A 335 -1.47 3.71 8.66
CA LEU A 335 -1.89 3.18 7.37
C LEU A 335 -1.77 4.20 6.25
N LEU A 336 -2.12 5.47 6.50
CA LEU A 336 -1.96 6.56 5.52
C LEU A 336 -0.49 6.84 5.20
N LEU A 337 0.40 6.83 6.21
CA LEU A 337 1.83 7.04 6.02
C LEU A 337 2.50 5.88 5.27
N ILE A 338 2.17 4.64 5.62
CA ILE A 338 2.71 3.44 4.96
C ILE A 338 2.15 3.32 3.53
N GLY A 339 0.86 3.52 3.34
CA GLY A 339 0.26 3.50 2.00
C GLY A 339 0.83 4.60 1.11
N GLY A 340 0.98 5.81 1.64
CA GLY A 340 1.58 6.94 0.91
C GLY A 340 3.04 6.71 0.55
N SER A 341 3.84 6.11 1.44
CA SER A 341 5.25 5.80 1.14
C SER A 341 5.39 4.72 0.07
N LEU A 342 4.56 3.68 0.09
CA LEU A 342 4.52 2.64 -0.95
C LEU A 342 4.18 3.22 -2.34
N LEU A 343 3.24 4.16 -2.39
CA LEU A 343 2.89 4.88 -3.62
C LEU A 343 4.04 5.74 -4.13
N CYS A 344 4.81 6.38 -3.25
CA CYS A 344 6.02 7.11 -3.63
C CYS A 344 7.16 6.20 -4.12
N CYS A 345 7.26 4.98 -3.60
CA CYS A 345 8.30 4.02 -3.96
C CYS A 345 8.07 3.28 -5.30
N SER A 346 6.91 3.44 -5.94
CA SER A 346 6.55 2.74 -7.18
C SER A 346 7.17 3.34 -8.45
N CYS A 347 8.29 4.07 -8.33
CA CYS A 347 8.93 4.79 -9.44
C CYS A 347 9.63 3.84 -10.42
N PRO A 348 9.33 3.90 -11.73
CA PRO A 348 10.29 3.44 -12.74
C PRO A 348 11.50 4.39 -12.76
N PRO A 349 12.74 3.87 -12.91
CA PRO A 349 13.92 4.72 -12.98
C PRO A 349 13.79 5.69 -14.16
N GLN A 350 14.16 6.95 -13.92
CA GLN A 350 14.31 7.93 -15.00
C GLN A 350 15.29 7.37 -16.03
N GLU A 351 14.82 7.07 -17.24
CA GLU A 351 15.71 7.16 -18.39
C GLU A 351 16.28 8.58 -18.36
N LYS A 352 17.58 8.68 -18.11
CA LYS A 352 18.30 9.93 -18.34
C LYS A 352 18.06 10.26 -19.81
N LYS A 353 17.17 11.21 -20.10
CA LYS A 353 17.12 11.87 -21.41
C LYS A 353 18.53 12.38 -21.66
N TYR A 354 19.30 11.61 -22.41
CA TYR A 354 20.53 12.08 -23.03
C TYR A 354 20.06 13.22 -23.92
N ASN A 355 20.18 14.45 -23.43
CA ASN A 355 20.13 15.61 -24.30
C ASN A 355 21.26 15.35 -25.30
N PRO A 356 21.00 15.08 -26.59
CA PRO A 356 22.07 15.18 -27.55
C PRO A 356 22.46 16.65 -27.52
N SER A 357 23.55 16.95 -26.81
CA SER A 357 24.24 18.21 -26.96
C SER A 357 24.39 18.39 -28.46
N ARG A 358 23.82 19.49 -28.97
CA ARG A 358 23.88 19.92 -30.35
C ARG A 358 25.35 19.91 -30.77
N MET A 359 25.83 18.78 -31.26
CA MET A 359 27.14 18.65 -31.85
C MET A 359 26.94 19.21 -33.24
N ALA A 360 27.12 20.54 -33.35
CA ALA A 360 27.19 21.21 -34.61
C ALA A 360 28.31 20.54 -35.39
N TYR A 361 27.94 19.71 -36.37
CA TYR A 361 28.88 19.15 -37.33
C TYR A 361 29.38 20.33 -38.15
N SER A 362 30.52 20.91 -37.77
CA SER A 362 31.24 21.80 -38.67
C SER A 362 31.71 20.93 -39.84
N ALA A 363 30.95 20.98 -40.93
CA ALA A 363 31.34 20.37 -42.19
C ALA A 363 32.77 20.83 -42.54
N PRO A 364 33.66 19.92 -42.95
CA PRO A 364 34.99 20.32 -43.38
C PRO A 364 34.85 21.23 -44.61
N ARG A 365 35.38 22.44 -44.51
CA ARG A 365 35.54 23.34 -45.66
C ARG A 365 36.34 22.60 -46.73
N SER A 366 35.68 22.25 -47.83
CA SER A 366 36.34 21.78 -49.04
C SER A 366 37.25 22.90 -49.54
N ALA A 367 38.55 22.79 -49.27
CA ALA A 367 39.55 23.64 -49.90
C ALA A 367 39.59 23.26 -51.39
N GLY A 368 39.24 24.21 -52.25
CA GLY A 368 39.21 24.03 -53.69
C GLY A 368 40.60 23.64 -54.21
N GLY A 369 40.64 22.49 -54.90
CA GLY A 369 41.76 22.12 -55.78
C GLY A 369 41.56 22.73 -57.18
N PRO A 370 42.63 23.03 -57.92
CA PRO A 370 42.56 23.77 -59.18
C PRO A 370 41.86 22.93 -60.27
N GLY A 371 40.88 23.52 -60.94
CA GLY A 371 40.22 22.92 -62.10
C GLY A 371 41.19 22.78 -63.27
N TYR A 372 41.37 21.55 -63.74
CA TYR A 372 42.01 21.25 -65.01
C TYR A 372 40.92 21.16 -66.08
N ASP A 373 40.96 22.07 -67.05
CA ASP A 373 40.03 22.17 -68.16
C ASP A 373 40.34 21.08 -69.19
N ARG A 374 39.34 20.29 -69.58
CA ARG A 374 39.49 19.28 -70.65
C ARG A 374 38.23 19.25 -71.52
N ARG A 375 38.11 20.27 -72.37
CA ARG A 375 37.32 20.19 -73.61
C ARG A 375 38.31 20.18 -74.77
N ASP A 376 38.44 19.02 -75.40
CA ASP A 376 38.50 18.82 -76.85
C ASP A 376 38.89 17.36 -77.13
N TYR A 377 38.43 16.88 -78.28
CA TYR A 377 38.58 15.55 -78.91
C TYR A 377 37.32 14.66 -78.97
N VAL A 378 36.70 14.82 -80.16
CA VAL A 378 35.84 13.94 -80.98
C VAL A 378 34.34 14.07 -80.78
#